data_AF-A0A7X7YWG7-F1
#
_entry.id   AF-A0A7X7YWG7-F1
#
_cell.length_a   1.000
_cell.length_b   1.000
_cell.length_c   1.000
_cell.angle_alpha   90.00
_cell.angle_beta   90.00
_cell.angle_gamma   90.00
#
_symmetry.space_group_name_H-M   'P 1'
#
loop_
_entity.id
_entity.type
_entity.pdbx_description
1 polymer ?
#
loop_
_entity_poly.entity_id
_entity_poly.type
_entity_poly.pdbx_seq_one_letter_code
_entity_poly.pdbx_strand_id
1 'polypeptide(L)'
;MTYKIRFLGTRRGCDLTGRQVVNAEGKTVRTTHSYSPEIGAVLAENQGTTGSYTLQGDELYVRAKVISSRRNETSHVVDEYEAAWVQPVVAT
;
A
#
# COMPACT_ATOMS: atom_id res chain seq x y z
N MET A 1 21.78 4.03 -9.28
CA MET A 1 20.46 4.27 -8.66
C MET A 1 19.42 3.51 -9.47
N THR A 2 18.62 2.67 -8.83
CA THR A 2 17.51 1.97 -9.48
C THR A 2 16.18 2.41 -8.88
N TYR A 3 15.10 2.27 -9.65
CA TYR A 3 13.76 2.62 -9.23
C TYR A 3 12.82 1.44 -9.43
N LYS A 4 11.83 1.35 -8.56
CA LYS A 4 10.77 0.35 -8.58
C LYS A 4 9.43 1.05 -8.41
N ILE A 5 8.49 0.78 -9.28
CA ILE A 5 7.14 1.33 -9.24
C ILE A 5 6.20 0.22 -8.82
N ARG A 6 5.49 0.41 -7.71
CA ARG A 6 4.43 -0.49 -7.25
C ARG A 6 3.08 0.17 -7.48
N PHE A 7 2.16 -0.55 -8.11
CA PHE A 7 0.76 -0.17 -8.19
C PHE A 7 0.03 -0.83 -7.04
N LEU A 8 -0.48 -0.03 -6.11
CA LEU A 8 -1.19 -0.48 -4.93
C LEU A 8 -2.67 -0.14 -5.05
N GLY A 9 -3.54 -1.05 -4.65
CA GLY A 9 -4.97 -0.83 -4.72
C GLY A 9 -5.75 -1.83 -3.86
N THR A 10 -7.06 -1.64 -3.83
CA THR A 10 -7.99 -2.53 -3.13
C THR A 10 -9.05 -2.96 -4.12
N ARG A 11 -9.35 -4.25 -4.17
CA ARG A 11 -10.42 -4.78 -5.04
C ARG A 11 -11.79 -4.67 -4.38
N ARG A 12 -12.83 -4.54 -5.21
CA ARG A 12 -14.24 -4.66 -4.82
C ARG A 12 -14.44 -6.05 -4.19
N GLY A 13 -15.27 -6.10 -3.15
CA GLY A 13 -15.49 -7.34 -2.38
C GLY A 13 -14.46 -7.62 -1.28
N CYS A 14 -13.41 -6.80 -1.15
CA CYS A 14 -12.49 -6.86 -0.01
C CYS A 14 -13.22 -6.64 1.32
N ASP A 15 -12.84 -7.37 2.37
CA ASP A 15 -13.32 -7.12 3.73
C ASP A 15 -12.78 -5.78 4.25
N LEU A 16 -13.65 -4.78 4.31
CA LEU A 16 -13.35 -3.45 4.82
C LEU A 16 -13.63 -3.32 6.33
N THR A 17 -14.03 -4.40 7.00
CA THR A 17 -14.37 -4.34 8.43
C THR A 17 -13.11 -4.13 9.29
N GLY A 18 -13.10 -3.03 10.04
CA GLY A 18 -12.06 -2.75 11.02
C GLY A 18 -12.30 -3.54 12.29
N ARG A 19 -11.35 -4.39 12.68
CA ARG A 19 -11.41 -5.21 13.90
C ARG A 19 -10.59 -4.56 15.01
N GLN A 20 -11.15 -4.53 16.23
CA GLN A 20 -10.41 -4.02 17.38
C GLN A 20 -9.18 -4.89 17.65
N VAL A 21 -8.05 -4.24 17.93
CA VAL A 21 -6.84 -4.95 18.32
C VAL A 21 -6.94 -5.29 19.80
N VAL A 22 -6.84 -6.57 20.12
CA VAL A 22 -6.76 -7.08 21.49
C VAL A 22 -5.31 -7.43 21.82
N ASN A 23 -4.90 -7.22 23.07
CA ASN A 23 -3.61 -7.68 23.55
C ASN A 23 -3.64 -9.18 23.88
N ALA A 24 -2.51 -9.73 24.32
CA ALA A 24 -2.39 -11.15 24.67
C ALA A 24 -3.35 -11.58 25.80
N GLU A 25 -3.79 -10.64 26.65
CA GLU A 25 -4.78 -10.89 27.71
C GLU A 25 -6.24 -10.68 27.25
N GLY A 26 -6.49 -10.48 25.95
CA GLY A 26 -7.84 -10.29 25.39
C GLY A 26 -8.45 -8.90 25.66
N LYS A 27 -7.69 -7.96 26.23
CA LYS A 27 -8.14 -6.60 26.47
C LYS A 27 -7.96 -5.75 25.22
N THR A 28 -8.98 -4.96 24.89
CA THR A 28 -8.93 -4.01 23.77
C THR A 28 -7.83 -2.98 24.00
N VAL A 29 -6.90 -2.87 23.04
CA VAL A 29 -5.87 -1.85 23.02
C VAL A 29 -6.46 -0.59 22.40
N ARG A 30 -6.22 0.57 23.01
CA ARG A 30 -6.57 1.88 22.41
C ARG A 30 -5.60 2.21 21.27
N THR A 31 -5.75 1.51 20.16
CA THR A 31 -4.99 1.70 18.93
C THR A 31 -5.95 1.67 17.74
N THR A 32 -5.43 1.98 16.55
CA THR A 32 -6.17 1.88 15.29
C THR A 32 -6.66 0.44 15.09
N HIS A 33 -7.83 0.27 14.47
CA HIS A 33 -8.33 -1.04 14.11
C HIS A 33 -7.38 -1.76 13.14
N SER A 34 -7.36 -3.08 13.22
CA SER A 34 -6.73 -3.92 12.21
C SER A 34 -7.69 -4.12 11.04
N TYR A 35 -7.16 -4.11 9.82
CA TYR A 35 -7.92 -4.26 8.58
C TYR A 35 -7.35 -5.41 7.74
N SER A 36 -8.11 -5.89 6.75
CA SER A 36 -7.64 -6.93 5.83
C SER A 36 -6.33 -6.50 5.14
N PRO A 37 -5.34 -7.40 5.01
CA PRO A 37 -4.11 -7.13 4.24
C PRO A 37 -4.38 -6.92 2.74
N GLU A 38 -5.60 -7.22 2.27
CA GLU A 38 -6.03 -6.94 0.90
C GLU A 38 -6.26 -5.43 0.65
N ILE A 39 -6.39 -4.62 1.72
CA ILE A 39 -6.46 -3.17 1.58
C ILE A 39 -5.08 -2.61 1.21
N GLY A 40 -4.97 -1.95 0.05
CA GLY A 40 -3.70 -1.42 -0.44
C GLY A 40 -2.71 -2.50 -0.88
N ALA A 41 -3.20 -3.66 -1.32
CA ALA A 41 -2.38 -4.73 -1.85
C ALA A 41 -1.58 -4.29 -3.10
N VAL A 42 -0.42 -4.91 -3.33
CA VAL A 42 0.37 -4.70 -4.56
C VAL A 42 -0.30 -5.45 -5.71
N LEU A 43 -0.82 -4.70 -6.69
CA LEU A 43 -1.50 -5.24 -7.86
C LEU A 43 -0.54 -5.47 -9.04
N ALA A 44 0.51 -4.65 -9.14
CA ALA A 44 1.58 -4.79 -10.13
C ALA A 44 2.88 -4.13 -9.66
N GLU A 45 4.00 -4.57 -10.23
CA GLU A 45 5.33 -4.01 -9.97
C GLU A 45 6.11 -3.86 -11.30
N ASN A 46 6.73 -2.71 -11.50
CA ASN A 46 7.60 -2.42 -12.64
C ASN A 46 8.96 -1.93 -12.14
N GLN A 47 10.02 -2.31 -12.86
CA GLN A 47 11.37 -1.82 -12.62
C GLN A 47 11.69 -0.66 -13.58
N GLY A 48 12.46 0.30 -13.11
CA GLY A 48 12.85 1.48 -13.88
C GLY A 48 12.02 2.72 -13.55
N THR A 49 12.14 3.73 -14.40
CA THR A 49 11.54 5.06 -14.22
C THR A 49 10.18 5.23 -14.89
N THR A 50 9.73 4.21 -15.62
CA THR A 50 8.44 4.20 -16.31
C THR A 50 7.66 2.93 -15.96
N GLY A 51 6.35 3.08 -15.85
CA GLY A 51 5.44 1.99 -15.52
C GLY A 51 4.03 2.39 -15.92
N SER A 52 3.22 1.41 -16.28
CA SER A 52 1.81 1.64 -16.62
C SER A 52 0.97 0.55 -15.97
N TYR A 53 -0.26 0.93 -15.61
CA TYR A 53 -1.25 0.03 -15.08
C TYR A 53 -2.57 0.34 -15.74
N THR A 54 -3.20 -0.69 -16.30
CA THR A 54 -4.55 -0.58 -16.85
C THR A 54 -5.51 -1.13 -15.82
N LEU A 55 -6.50 -0.33 -15.43
CA LEU A 55 -7.55 -0.75 -14.51
C LEU A 55 -8.29 -1.95 -15.10
N GLN A 56 -8.51 -2.97 -14.27
CA GLN A 56 -9.24 -4.18 -14.65
C GLN A 56 -10.74 -4.04 -14.39
N GLY A 57 -11.15 -3.03 -13.62
CA GLY A 57 -12.54 -2.67 -13.32
C GLY A 57 -13.06 -3.26 -12.00
N ASP A 58 -12.30 -4.20 -11.42
CA ASP A 58 -12.59 -4.79 -10.12
C ASP A 58 -11.90 -4.03 -8.97
N GLU A 59 -11.14 -2.97 -9.25
CA GLU A 59 -10.49 -2.15 -8.22
C GLU A 59 -11.43 -1.07 -7.69
N LEU A 60 -11.36 -0.75 -6.39
CA LEU A 60 -11.93 0.47 -5.83
C LEU A 60 -11.05 1.68 -6.17
N TYR A 61 -9.74 1.50 -6.11
CA TYR A 61 -8.75 2.49 -6.50
C TYR A 61 -7.41 1.82 -6.80
N VAL A 62 -6.57 2.53 -7.55
CA VAL A 62 -5.15 2.21 -7.74
C VAL A 62 -4.32 3.47 -7.58
N ARG A 63 -3.17 3.37 -6.89
CA ARG A 63 -2.17 4.43 -6.79
C ARG A 63 -0.76 3.87 -6.99
N ALA A 64 0.14 4.68 -7.53
CA ALA A 64 1.54 4.29 -7.69
C ALA A 64 2.39 4.76 -6.51
N LYS A 65 3.29 3.90 -6.02
CA LYS A 65 4.43 4.24 -5.17
C LYS A 65 5.71 4.02 -5.97
N VAL A 66 6.49 5.07 -6.18
CA VAL A 66 7.83 4.98 -6.77
C VAL A 66 8.83 4.89 -5.64
N ILE A 67 9.69 3.87 -5.65
CA ILE A 67 10.67 3.56 -4.60
C ILE A 67 12.07 3.60 -5.24
N SER A 68 12.96 4.39 -4.65
CA SER A 68 14.38 4.49 -5.02
C SER A 68 15.21 3.40 -4.35
N SER A 69 16.37 3.07 -4.89
CA SER A 69 17.38 2.25 -4.21
C SER A 69 18.09 2.97 -3.05
N ARG A 70 17.89 4.28 -2.89
CA ARG A 70 18.51 5.07 -1.81
C ARG A 70 17.76 4.89 -0.50
N ARG A 71 18.49 4.55 0.57
CA ARG A 71 17.94 4.43 1.92
C ARG A 71 17.42 5.79 2.41
N ASN A 72 16.32 5.75 3.14
CA ASN A 72 15.79 6.93 3.84
C ASN A 72 16.44 7.01 5.24
N GLU A 73 17.51 7.80 5.36
CA GLU A 73 18.30 7.92 6.60
C GLU A 73 17.52 8.57 7.76
N THR A 74 16.47 9.33 7.46
CA THR A 74 15.64 10.01 8.48
C THR A 74 14.41 9.19 8.87
N SER A 75 14.19 8.02 8.25
CA SER A 75 13.03 7.20 8.58
C SER A 75 13.16 6.51 9.93
N HIS A 76 12.06 6.45 10.67
CA HIS A 76 11.91 5.60 11.86
C HIS A 76 11.56 4.14 11.50
N VAL A 77 11.31 3.85 10.23
CA VAL A 77 10.98 2.51 9.72
C VAL A 77 12.24 1.83 9.22
N VAL A 78 12.55 0.67 9.78
CA VAL A 78 13.70 -0.16 9.37
C VAL A 78 13.57 -0.52 7.89
N ASP A 79 14.68 -0.42 7.17
CA ASP A 79 14.78 -0.72 5.73
C ASP A 79 13.79 0.05 4.84
N GLU A 80 13.48 1.29 5.22
CA GLU A 80 12.76 2.22 4.35
C GLU A 80 13.72 2.89 3.35
N TYR A 81 13.19 3.09 2.14
CA TYR A 81 13.87 3.74 1.03
C TYR A 81 13.10 5.00 0.64
N GLU A 82 13.80 5.96 0.01
CA GLU A 82 13.17 7.17 -0.52
C GLU A 82 12.04 6.79 -1.48
N ALA A 83 10.87 7.38 -1.31
CA ALA A 83 9.71 7.07 -2.12
C ALA A 83 8.82 8.29 -2.37
N ALA A 84 8.13 8.26 -3.51
CA ALA A 84 7.12 9.24 -3.90
C ALA A 84 5.79 8.54 -4.20
N TRP A 85 4.70 9.24 -3.94
CA TRP A 85 3.34 8.74 -4.14
C TRP A 85 2.61 9.56 -5.19
N VAL A 86 1.84 8.87 -6.04
CA VAL A 86 0.90 9.50 -6.97
C VAL A 86 -0.49 9.51 -6.32
N GLN A 87 -1.31 10.50 -6.69
CA GLN A 87 -2.71 10.53 -6.30
C GLN A 87 -3.44 9.26 -6.77
N PRO A 88 -4.38 8.74 -5.97
CA PRO A 88 -5.16 7.56 -6.35
C PRO A 88 -6.08 7.88 -7.54
N VAL A 89 -6.22 6.89 -8.42
CA VAL A 89 -7.22 6.88 -9.49
C VAL A 89 -8.30 5.88 -9.08
N VAL A 90 -9.56 6.31 -9.14
CA VAL A 90 -10.73 5.48 -8.81
C VAL A 90 -11.17 4.75 -10.08
N ALA A 91 -11.36 3.43 -9.99
CA ALA A 91 -11.98 2.71 -11.11
C ALA A 91 -13.48 3.00 -11.09
N THR A 92 -14.00 3.47 -12.22
CA THR A 92 -15.44 3.73 -12.39
C THR A 92 -16.14 2.40 -12.56
#